data_AF-A0A7D3XK45-F1
#
_entry.id   AF-A0A7D3XK45-F1
#
_cell.length_a   1.000
_cell.length_b   1.000
_cell.length_c   1.000
_cell.angle_alpha   90.00
_cell.angle_beta   90.00
_cell.angle_gamma   90.00
#
_symmetry.space_group_name_H-M   'P 1'
#
loop_
_entity.id
_entity.type
_entity.pdbx_description
1 polymer ?
#
loop_
_entity_poly.entity_id
_entity_poly.type
_entity_poly.pdbx_seq_one_letter_code
_entity_poly.pdbx_strand_id
1 'polypeptide(L)'
;MRLGKPSVKNFLGGKRDHLSKITLDNIEQMMIHHECDKGFIEEILAVFEKRIEMYGEKEFQHWFHHLCFKVPEEFQNEKESVRIYRKYSSWMEREVRKLESETGLSWEEQTADIMYFNAKARKAQLVIRHRLSEIALDLLDK
;
A
#
# COMPACT_ATOMS: atom_id res chain seq x y z
N MET A 1 -40.37 18.94 -24.37
CA MET A 1 -39.63 19.34 -23.15
C MET A 1 -38.49 18.36 -22.93
N ARG A 2 -37.28 18.85 -22.66
CA ARG A 2 -36.05 18.05 -22.56
C ARG A 2 -36.01 17.26 -21.24
N LEU A 3 -35.57 16.01 -21.34
CA LEU A 3 -35.31 15.08 -20.25
C LEU A 3 -34.25 15.64 -19.29
N GLY A 4 -34.59 15.75 -18.00
CA GLY A 4 -33.62 16.07 -16.93
C GLY A 4 -32.90 14.80 -16.50
N LYS A 5 -31.59 14.72 -16.78
CA LYS A 5 -30.71 13.65 -16.29
C LYS A 5 -30.53 13.77 -14.76
N PRO A 6 -30.44 12.67 -14.00
CA PRO A 6 -30.03 12.74 -12.60
C PRO A 6 -28.58 13.24 -12.50
N SER A 7 -28.38 14.21 -11.60
CA SER A 7 -27.09 14.84 -11.32
C SER A 7 -26.15 13.88 -10.57
N VAL A 8 -24.92 13.76 -11.05
CA VAL A 8 -23.83 12.88 -10.54
C VAL A 8 -23.31 13.30 -9.14
N LYS A 9 -23.93 14.29 -8.49
CA LYS A 9 -23.39 14.91 -7.26
C LYS A 9 -23.64 14.16 -5.95
N ASN A 10 -24.32 13.02 -5.96
CA ASN A 10 -24.72 12.35 -4.71
C ASN A 10 -23.89 11.11 -4.31
N PHE A 11 -22.81 10.77 -5.03
CA PHE A 11 -22.00 9.58 -4.70
C PHE A 11 -20.73 9.85 -3.86
N LEU A 12 -20.39 11.12 -3.57
CA LEU A 12 -19.13 11.50 -2.90
C LEU A 12 -19.34 12.13 -1.50
N GLY A 13 -20.57 12.20 -1.01
CA GLY A 13 -20.90 12.87 0.26
C GLY A 13 -20.54 12.08 1.52
N GLY A 14 -20.54 10.74 1.46
CA GLY A 14 -20.38 9.86 2.63
C GLY A 14 -18.95 9.37 2.93
N LYS A 15 -17.98 9.58 2.04
CA LYS A 15 -16.61 9.02 2.18
C LYS A 15 -15.64 9.86 3.02
N ARG A 16 -16.01 11.08 3.42
CA ARG A 16 -15.07 11.99 4.11
C ARG A 16 -14.79 11.61 5.56
N ASP A 17 -15.69 10.90 6.22
CA ASP A 17 -15.55 10.60 7.66
C ASP A 17 -14.59 9.43 7.92
N HIS A 18 -14.49 8.47 6.99
CA HIS A 18 -13.67 7.26 7.16
C HIS A 18 -12.17 7.47 6.93
N LEU A 19 -11.78 8.48 6.13
CA LEU A 19 -10.37 8.76 5.87
C LEU A 19 -9.60 9.18 7.12
N SER A 20 -10.30 9.73 8.12
CA SER A 20 -9.73 10.07 9.43
C SER A 20 -9.17 8.85 10.18
N LYS A 21 -9.55 7.63 9.79
CA LYS A 21 -8.99 6.38 10.34
C LYS A 21 -7.60 6.07 9.81
N ILE A 22 -7.16 6.70 8.72
CA ILE A 22 -5.81 6.53 8.15
C ILE A 22 -4.83 7.42 8.91
N THR A 23 -4.48 7.00 10.12
CA THR A 23 -3.43 7.60 10.96
C THR A 23 -2.22 6.68 11.01
N LEU A 24 -1.04 7.21 11.34
CA LEU A 24 0.16 6.37 11.50
C LEU A 24 -0.04 5.27 12.54
N ASP A 25 -0.65 5.60 13.69
CA ASP A 25 -0.96 4.64 14.75
C ASP A 25 -1.86 3.51 14.24
N ASN A 26 -2.93 3.83 13.53
CA ASN A 26 -3.85 2.80 13.01
C ASN A 26 -3.19 1.95 11.91
N ILE A 27 -2.37 2.56 11.05
CA ILE A 27 -1.57 1.84 10.06
C ILE A 27 -0.61 0.88 10.76
N GLU A 28 0.11 1.34 11.79
CA GLU A 28 1.01 0.51 12.59
C GLU A 28 0.27 -0.69 13.19
N GLN A 29 -0.87 -0.45 13.86
CA GLN A 29 -1.67 -1.52 14.45
C GLN A 29 -2.12 -2.54 13.40
N MET A 30 -2.50 -2.08 12.21
CA MET A 30 -2.86 -2.97 11.11
C MET A 30 -1.64 -3.73 10.56
N MET A 31 -0.48 -3.10 10.43
CA MET A 31 0.74 -3.81 10.02
C MET A 31 1.15 -4.88 11.05
N ILE A 32 0.99 -4.61 12.35
CA ILE A 32 1.18 -5.60 13.42
C ILE A 32 0.17 -6.74 13.28
N HIS A 33 -1.11 -6.41 13.06
CA HIS A 33 -2.17 -7.40 12.86
C HIS A 33 -1.91 -8.32 11.65
N HIS A 34 -1.33 -7.76 10.59
CA HIS A 34 -0.91 -8.49 9.39
C HIS A 34 0.46 -9.18 9.51
N GLU A 35 1.03 -9.22 10.73
CA GLU A 35 2.31 -9.89 11.04
C GLU A 35 3.50 -9.37 10.20
N CYS A 36 3.49 -8.06 9.87
CA CYS A 36 4.63 -7.41 9.25
C CYS A 36 5.87 -7.47 10.16
N ASP A 37 7.06 -7.56 9.55
CA ASP A 37 8.31 -7.50 10.30
C ASP A 37 8.45 -6.14 11.02
N LYS A 38 8.86 -6.16 12.29
CA LYS A 38 8.93 -4.95 13.12
C LYS A 38 9.85 -3.88 12.52
N GLY A 39 11.03 -4.27 12.01
CA GLY A 39 11.95 -3.31 11.40
C GLY A 39 11.37 -2.74 10.10
N PHE A 40 10.66 -3.56 9.34
CA PHE A 40 9.94 -3.11 8.15
C PHE A 40 8.85 -2.10 8.50
N ILE A 41 8.06 -2.33 9.56
CA ILE A 41 7.06 -1.38 10.07
C ILE A 41 7.69 -0.03 10.37
N GLU A 42 8.75 0.00 11.19
CA GLU A 42 9.45 1.22 11.57
C GLU A 42 9.94 2.00 10.33
N GLU A 43 10.45 1.29 9.32
CA GLU A 43 10.95 1.90 8.10
C GLU A 43 9.85 2.46 7.19
N ILE A 44 8.70 1.78 7.10
CA ILE A 44 7.52 2.29 6.39
C ILE A 44 6.95 3.52 7.08
N LEU A 45 6.78 3.47 8.42
CA LEU A 45 6.22 4.59 9.18
C LEU A 45 7.11 5.83 9.10
N ALA A 46 8.43 5.67 9.13
CA ALA A 46 9.37 6.79 8.95
C ALA A 46 9.25 7.45 7.56
N VAL A 47 8.88 6.70 6.52
CA VAL A 47 8.59 7.26 5.19
C VAL A 47 7.26 8.01 5.21
N PHE A 48 6.24 7.46 5.85
CA PHE A 48 4.92 8.07 5.93
C PHE A 48 4.91 9.35 6.77
N GLU A 49 5.63 9.36 7.89
CA GLU A 49 5.83 10.55 8.72
C GLU A 49 6.43 11.70 7.90
N LYS A 50 7.51 11.45 7.15
CA LYS A 50 8.09 12.46 6.25
C LYS A 50 7.12 12.97 5.19
N ARG A 51 6.27 12.09 4.65
CA ARG A 51 5.23 12.48 3.69
C ARG A 51 4.18 13.38 4.35
N ILE A 52 3.76 13.07 5.58
CA ILE A 52 2.83 13.89 6.36
C ILE A 52 3.45 15.26 6.66
N GLU A 53 4.72 15.31 7.07
CA GLU A 53 5.44 16.57 7.30
C GLU A 53 5.50 17.44 6.04
N MET A 54 5.67 16.82 4.88
CA MET A 54 5.83 17.53 3.61
C MET A 54 4.52 18.03 3.01
N TYR A 55 3.45 17.23 3.09
CA TYR A 55 2.21 17.49 2.36
C TYR A 55 0.99 17.71 3.25
N GLY A 56 1.07 17.40 4.53
CA GLY A 56 -0.05 17.44 5.47
C GLY A 56 -0.77 16.10 5.60
N GLU A 57 -1.47 15.95 6.72
CA GLU A 57 -2.17 14.71 7.09
C GLU A 57 -3.34 14.38 6.15
N LYS A 58 -4.11 15.39 5.71
CA LYS A 58 -5.26 15.16 4.82
C LYS A 58 -4.81 14.67 3.46
N GLU A 59 -3.75 15.25 2.93
CA GLU A 59 -3.11 14.87 1.68
C GLU A 59 -2.54 13.45 1.78
N PHE A 60 -1.92 13.10 2.92
CA PHE A 60 -1.47 11.74 3.21
C PHE A 60 -2.64 10.74 3.24
N GLN A 61 -3.71 11.03 3.97
CA GLN A 61 -4.90 10.16 4.06
C GLN A 61 -5.50 9.89 2.68
N HIS A 62 -5.64 10.95 1.86
CA HIS A 62 -6.08 10.80 0.49
C HIS A 62 -5.10 9.96 -0.34
N TRP A 63 -3.80 10.25 -0.28
CA TRP A 63 -2.80 9.49 -1.01
C TRP A 63 -2.81 8.00 -0.66
N PHE A 64 -2.80 7.67 0.63
CA PHE A 64 -2.75 6.28 1.12
C PHE A 64 -3.99 5.49 0.68
N HIS A 65 -5.18 6.09 0.78
CA HIS A 65 -6.43 5.49 0.29
C HIS A 65 -6.38 5.19 -1.23
N HIS A 66 -5.65 5.98 -2.01
CA HIS A 66 -5.57 5.79 -3.47
C HIS A 66 -4.39 4.91 -3.92
N LEU A 67 -3.70 4.24 -2.99
CA LEU A 67 -2.65 3.28 -3.36
C LEU A 67 -3.22 2.18 -4.26
N CYS A 68 -4.34 1.53 -3.91
CA CYS A 68 -5.07 0.61 -4.78
C CYS A 68 -4.15 -0.36 -5.58
N PHE A 69 -3.27 -1.06 -4.86
CA PHE A 69 -2.23 -1.98 -5.36
C PHE A 69 -1.10 -1.31 -6.18
N LYS A 70 -0.96 0.00 -6.12
CA LYS A 70 0.21 0.73 -6.64
C LYS A 70 1.32 0.77 -5.61
N VAL A 71 2.55 0.75 -6.11
CA VAL A 71 3.75 0.95 -5.30
C VAL A 71 3.84 2.42 -4.91
N PRO A 72 3.95 2.77 -3.62
CA PRO A 72 4.26 4.14 -3.18
C PRO A 72 5.50 4.68 -3.90
N GLU A 73 5.50 5.96 -4.27
CA GLU A 73 6.57 6.56 -5.08
C GLU A 73 7.96 6.39 -4.44
N GLU A 74 8.02 6.42 -3.11
CA GLU A 74 9.23 6.23 -2.31
C GLU A 74 9.86 4.84 -2.47
N PHE A 75 9.08 3.86 -2.91
CA PHE A 75 9.53 2.47 -3.11
C PHE A 75 9.56 2.05 -4.58
N GLN A 76 9.31 2.95 -5.53
CA GLN A 76 9.39 2.63 -6.96
C GLN A 76 10.84 2.50 -7.47
N ASN A 77 11.79 3.12 -6.79
CA ASN A 77 13.20 3.04 -7.16
C ASN A 77 13.72 1.61 -6.98
N GLU A 78 14.32 1.05 -8.04
CA GLU A 78 14.81 -0.33 -8.05
C GLU A 78 15.90 -0.57 -6.98
N LYS A 79 16.89 0.33 -6.88
CA LYS A 79 17.99 0.19 -5.90
C LYS A 79 17.46 0.17 -4.47
N GLU A 80 16.49 1.03 -4.19
CA GLU A 80 15.86 1.10 -2.88
C GLU A 80 15.03 -0.15 -2.57
N SER A 81 14.27 -0.64 -3.56
CA SER A 81 13.51 -1.88 -3.43
C SER A 81 14.42 -3.09 -3.18
N VAL A 82 15.57 -3.17 -3.86
CA VAL A 82 16.57 -4.21 -3.60
C VAL A 82 17.14 -4.09 -2.18
N ARG A 83 17.39 -2.88 -1.69
CA ARG A 83 17.89 -2.65 -0.33
C ARG A 83 16.89 -3.16 0.71
N ILE A 84 15.62 -2.78 0.58
CA ILE A 84 14.53 -3.22 1.46
C ILE A 84 14.42 -4.75 1.42
N TYR A 85 14.39 -5.34 0.23
CA TYR A 85 14.35 -6.80 0.08
C TYR A 85 15.51 -7.47 0.83
N ARG A 86 16.74 -6.97 0.66
CA ARG A 86 17.92 -7.60 1.29
C ARG A 86 17.84 -7.51 2.81
N LYS A 87 17.41 -6.36 3.34
CA LYS A 87 17.28 -6.13 4.78
C LYS A 87 16.24 -7.05 5.42
N TYR A 88 15.12 -7.30 4.74
CA TYR A 88 14.00 -8.10 5.26
C TYR A 88 13.76 -9.39 4.49
N SER A 89 14.81 -9.98 3.91
CA SER A 89 14.68 -11.05 2.90
C SER A 89 13.87 -12.25 3.37
N SER A 90 14.05 -12.69 4.61
CA SER A 90 13.32 -13.84 5.16
C SER A 90 11.82 -13.56 5.29
N TRP A 91 11.45 -12.36 5.75
CA TRP A 91 10.06 -11.93 5.82
C TRP A 91 9.46 -11.77 4.43
N MET A 92 10.18 -11.10 3.51
CA MET A 92 9.73 -10.88 2.14
C MET A 92 9.46 -12.20 1.39
N GLU A 93 10.34 -13.19 1.49
CA GLU A 93 10.12 -14.47 0.81
C GLU A 93 8.93 -15.24 1.40
N ARG A 94 8.63 -15.08 2.69
CA ARG A 94 7.43 -15.64 3.30
C ARG A 94 6.17 -14.95 2.76
N GLU A 95 6.18 -13.62 2.70
CA GLU A 95 5.04 -12.84 2.18
C GLU A 95 4.79 -13.10 0.70
N VAL A 96 5.85 -13.24 -0.11
CA VAL A 96 5.73 -13.61 -1.52
C VAL A 96 5.01 -14.95 -1.66
N ARG A 97 5.43 -16.00 -0.92
CA ARG A 97 4.76 -17.31 -0.98
C ARG A 97 3.31 -17.26 -0.51
N LYS A 98 3.03 -16.44 0.50
CA LYS A 98 1.67 -16.21 1.00
C LYS A 98 0.79 -15.59 -0.11
N LEU A 99 1.28 -14.55 -0.79
CA LEU A 99 0.59 -13.92 -1.91
C LEU A 99 0.37 -14.88 -3.10
N GLU A 100 1.37 -15.70 -3.43
CA GLU A 100 1.21 -16.74 -4.47
C GLU A 100 0.12 -17.74 -4.11
N SER A 101 0.05 -18.15 -2.83
CA SER A 101 -1.00 -19.04 -2.34
C SER A 101 -2.39 -18.39 -2.31
N GLU A 102 -2.47 -17.09 -1.97
CA GLU A 102 -3.72 -16.34 -1.88
C GLU A 102 -4.33 -16.06 -3.27
N THR A 103 -3.48 -15.78 -4.25
CA THR A 103 -3.90 -15.38 -5.61
C THR A 103 -3.92 -16.54 -6.61
N GLY A 104 -3.15 -17.60 -6.36
CA GLY A 104 -2.91 -18.67 -7.32
C GLY A 104 -2.00 -18.28 -8.50
N LEU A 105 -1.38 -17.09 -8.45
CA LEU A 105 -0.47 -16.58 -9.49
C LEU A 105 0.96 -16.53 -8.97
N SER A 106 1.95 -16.79 -9.84
CA SER A 106 3.35 -16.65 -9.45
C SER A 106 3.72 -15.18 -9.21
N TRP A 107 4.75 -14.92 -8.40
CA TRP A 107 5.21 -13.55 -8.17
C TRP A 107 5.69 -12.88 -9.47
N GLU A 108 6.22 -13.67 -10.42
CA GLU A 108 6.61 -13.18 -11.74
C GLU A 108 5.39 -12.68 -12.53
N GLU A 109 4.29 -13.44 -12.53
CA GLU A 109 3.04 -13.06 -13.21
C GLU A 109 2.44 -11.81 -12.58
N GLN A 110 2.38 -11.77 -11.24
CA GLN A 110 1.86 -10.62 -10.52
C GLN A 110 2.67 -9.34 -10.79
N THR A 111 3.97 -9.46 -11.06
CA THR A 111 4.88 -8.31 -11.29
C THR A 111 5.26 -8.11 -12.76
N ALA A 112 4.42 -8.59 -13.69
CA ALA A 112 4.68 -8.46 -15.12
C ALA A 112 4.80 -6.98 -15.57
N ASP A 113 4.11 -6.06 -14.89
CA ASP A 113 4.15 -4.61 -15.13
C ASP A 113 5.54 -3.99 -14.91
N ILE A 114 6.36 -4.61 -14.06
CA ILE A 114 7.71 -4.18 -13.71
C ILE A 114 8.76 -5.27 -14.03
N MET A 115 8.49 -6.07 -15.07
CA MET A 115 9.36 -7.22 -15.42
C MET A 115 10.81 -6.84 -15.74
N TYR A 116 11.08 -5.58 -16.08
CA TYR A 116 12.41 -5.05 -16.39
C TYR A 116 13.27 -4.80 -15.15
N PHE A 117 12.69 -4.83 -13.94
CA PHE A 117 13.44 -4.73 -12.69
C PHE A 117 14.01 -6.08 -12.25
N ASN A 118 15.04 -6.01 -11.42
CA ASN A 118 15.62 -7.13 -10.70
C ASN A 118 14.55 -7.88 -9.88
N ALA A 119 14.64 -9.21 -9.83
CA ALA A 119 13.71 -10.06 -9.08
C ALA A 119 13.50 -9.62 -7.63
N LYS A 120 14.57 -9.17 -6.94
CA LYS A 120 14.48 -8.71 -5.54
C LYS A 120 13.66 -7.42 -5.43
N ALA A 121 13.85 -6.49 -6.36
CA ALA A 121 13.05 -5.26 -6.41
C ALA A 121 11.58 -5.58 -6.68
N ARG A 122 11.32 -6.43 -7.67
CA ARG A 122 9.96 -6.87 -8.04
C ARG A 122 9.23 -7.49 -6.85
N LYS A 123 9.86 -8.43 -6.14
CA LYS A 123 9.31 -9.06 -4.94
C LYS A 123 9.03 -8.05 -3.82
N ALA A 124 9.95 -7.13 -3.53
CA ALA A 124 9.70 -6.09 -2.53
C ALA A 124 8.53 -5.19 -2.92
N GLN A 125 8.49 -4.71 -4.16
CA GLN A 125 7.40 -3.86 -4.65
C GLN A 125 6.04 -4.58 -4.64
N LEU A 126 6.02 -5.88 -4.96
CA LEU A 126 4.83 -6.72 -4.84
C LEU A 126 4.32 -6.76 -3.40
N VAL A 127 5.18 -7.11 -2.44
CA VAL A 127 4.78 -7.22 -1.03
C VAL A 127 4.30 -5.86 -0.50
N ILE A 128 5.05 -4.79 -0.76
CA ILE A 128 4.72 -3.43 -0.31
C ILE A 128 3.36 -3.00 -0.85
N ARG A 129 3.14 -3.07 -2.17
CA ARG A 129 1.91 -2.58 -2.79
C ARG A 129 0.68 -3.38 -2.34
N HIS A 130 0.81 -4.69 -2.13
CA HIS A 130 -0.27 -5.52 -1.64
C HIS A 130 -0.61 -5.23 -0.19
N ARG A 131 0.37 -5.33 0.72
CA ARG A 131 0.10 -5.18 2.16
C ARG A 131 -0.42 -3.80 2.52
N LEU A 132 0.14 -2.74 1.93
CA LEU A 132 -0.36 -1.38 2.18
C LEU A 132 -1.79 -1.18 1.65
N SER A 133 -2.14 -1.81 0.52
CA SER A 133 -3.48 -1.70 -0.04
C SER A 133 -4.51 -2.48 0.75
N GLU A 134 -4.17 -3.67 1.24
CA GLU A 134 -5.03 -4.45 2.15
C GLU A 134 -5.26 -3.69 3.45
N ILE A 135 -4.21 -3.10 4.03
CA ILE A 135 -4.34 -2.23 5.22
C ILE A 135 -5.25 -1.04 4.93
N ALA A 136 -5.09 -0.37 3.78
CA ALA A 136 -5.95 0.75 3.41
C ALA A 136 -7.42 0.34 3.29
N LEU A 137 -7.71 -0.84 2.75
CA LEU A 137 -9.06 -1.39 2.66
C LEU A 137 -9.62 -1.72 4.05
N ASP A 138 -8.86 -2.43 4.88
CA ASP A 138 -9.27 -2.84 6.23
C ASP A 138 -9.58 -1.66 7.15
N LEU A 139 -8.87 -0.55 7.00
CA LEU A 139 -9.10 0.67 7.78
C LEU A 139 -10.40 1.39 7.41
N LEU A 140 -10.91 1.17 6.20
CA LEU A 140 -12.09 1.87 5.66
C LEU A 140 -13.36 1.03 5.70
N ASP A 141 -13.23 -0.30 5.67
CA ASP A 141 -14.35 -1.24 5.74
C ASP A 141 -14.81 -1.51 7.19
N LYS A 142 -14.00 -1.15 8.18
CA LYS A 142 -14.35 -1.11 9.61
C LYS A 142 -14.79 0.29 10.02
#